data_AF-A0A4Z0JBR8-F1
#
_entry.id   AF-A0A4Z0JBR8-F1
#
_cell.length_a   1.000
_cell.length_b   1.000
_cell.length_c   1.000
_cell.angle_alpha   90.00
_cell.angle_beta   90.00
_cell.angle_gamma   90.00
#
_symmetry.space_group_name_H-M   'P 1'
#
loop_
_entity.id
_entity.type
_entity.pdbx_description
1 polymer ?
#
loop_
_entity_poly.entity_id
_entity_poly.type
_entity_poly.pdbx_seq_one_letter_code
_entity_poly.pdbx_strand_id
1 'polypeptide(L)'
;MKFDWRYAFHSFWFLMALMVLLSLTTAVDHVHGVRIALGVIFGFLLVDGLWTWQYPYFNRLGRQGASAMINLVLFVIIAAFTLAFKQEWSASVWGFMSFWLASIGGTIDGYLARPTKILASQTRGDLRKKAEILQNSSRL
;
A
#
# COMPACT_ATOMS: atom_id res chain seq x y z
N MET A 1 -7.85 -19.30 -7.56
CA MET A 1 -6.90 -18.19 -7.28
C MET A 1 -5.83 -18.71 -6.34
N LYS A 2 -4.54 -18.43 -6.59
CA LYS A 2 -3.45 -18.79 -5.68
C LYS A 2 -3.13 -17.56 -4.83
N PHE A 3 -3.27 -17.67 -3.51
CA PHE A 3 -2.97 -16.60 -2.57
C PHE A 3 -1.48 -16.26 -2.59
N ASP A 4 -1.14 -14.97 -2.73
CA ASP A 4 0.23 -14.47 -2.67
C ASP A 4 0.53 -13.84 -1.31
N TRP A 5 1.07 -14.65 -0.38
CA TRP A 5 1.32 -14.22 0.99
C TRP A 5 2.33 -13.07 1.11
N ARG A 6 3.32 -12.99 0.20
CA ARG A 6 4.34 -11.93 0.23
C ARG A 6 3.72 -10.59 -0.11
N TYR A 7 2.88 -10.59 -1.15
CA TYR A 7 2.14 -9.41 -1.54
C TYR A 7 1.09 -9.02 -0.49
N ALA A 8 0.39 -10.01 0.09
CA ALA A 8 -0.55 -9.79 1.19
C ALA A 8 0.11 -9.12 2.39
N PHE A 9 1.29 -9.60 2.79
CA PHE A 9 2.04 -9.07 3.92
C PHE A 9 2.54 -7.65 3.67
N HIS A 10 3.08 -7.36 2.49
CA HIS A 10 3.44 -5.99 2.12
C HIS A 10 2.21 -5.07 2.13
N SER A 11 1.09 -5.53 1.56
CA SER A 11 -0.13 -4.73 1.56
C SER A 11 -0.67 -4.46 2.96
N PHE A 12 -0.65 -5.46 3.85
CA PHE A 12 -0.99 -5.30 5.26
C PHE A 12 -0.16 -4.18 5.90
N TRP A 13 1.17 -4.19 5.75
CA TRP A 13 2.04 -3.17 6.34
C TRP A 13 1.80 -1.79 5.75
N PHE A 14 1.58 -1.70 4.44
CA PHE A 14 1.22 -0.46 3.79
C PHE A 14 -0.08 0.12 4.37
N LEU A 15 -1.13 -0.70 4.49
CA LEU A 15 -2.42 -0.29 5.04
C LEU A 15 -2.31 0.06 6.54
N MET A 16 -1.52 -0.68 7.30
CA MET A 16 -1.24 -0.38 8.71
C MET A 16 -0.54 0.97 8.87
N ALA A 17 0.52 1.21 8.10
CA ALA A 17 1.25 2.47 8.15
C ALA A 17 0.31 3.64 7.80
N LEU A 18 -0.50 3.49 6.75
CA LEU A 18 -1.51 4.47 6.38
C LEU A 18 -2.54 4.73 7.49
N MET A 19 -3.07 3.70 8.14
CA MET A 19 -4.02 3.86 9.25
C MET A 19 -3.39 4.54 10.47
N VAL A 20 -2.13 4.22 10.79
CA VAL A 20 -1.37 4.89 11.86
C VAL A 20 -1.14 6.36 11.53
N LEU A 21 -0.79 6.68 10.28
CA LEU A 21 -0.64 8.07 9.85
C LEU A 21 -1.96 8.83 9.88
N LEU A 22 -3.06 8.16 9.56
CA LEU A 22 -4.39 8.74 9.61
C LEU A 22 -4.84 9.05 11.04
N SER A 23 -4.46 8.25 12.05
CA SER A 23 -4.78 8.55 13.46
C SER A 23 -4.13 9.85 13.97
N LEU A 24 -3.08 10.35 13.30
CA LEU A 24 -2.53 11.68 13.60
C LEU A 24 -3.54 12.80 13.29
N THR A 25 -4.46 12.59 12.34
CA THR A 25 -5.50 13.57 12.02
C THR A 25 -6.49 13.79 13.15
N THR A 26 -6.65 12.80 14.05
CA THR A 26 -7.55 12.90 15.21
C THR A 26 -6.86 13.49 16.44
N ALA A 27 -5.51 13.56 16.45
CA ALA A 27 -4.72 13.92 17.62
C ALA A 27 -4.25 15.39 17.64
N VAL A 28 -4.34 16.12 16.53
CA VAL A 28 -3.70 17.45 16.38
C VAL A 28 -4.74 18.52 16.01
N ASP A 29 -4.62 19.72 16.57
CA ASP A 29 -5.57 20.83 16.44
C ASP A 29 -6.12 21.04 15.02
N HIS A 30 -7.44 21.30 14.96
CA HIS A 30 -8.37 21.14 13.84
C HIS A 30 -7.91 21.56 12.43
N VAL A 31 -6.99 22.53 12.28
CA VAL A 31 -6.58 23.04 10.96
C VAL A 31 -5.12 22.74 10.63
N HIS A 32 -4.21 22.90 11.61
CA HIS A 32 -2.79 22.62 11.39
C HIS A 32 -2.50 21.12 11.42
N GLY A 33 -3.20 20.37 12.27
CA GLY A 33 -3.06 18.92 12.39
C GLY A 33 -3.43 18.16 11.14
N VAL A 34 -4.56 18.52 10.53
CA VAL A 34 -5.03 17.91 9.28
C VAL A 34 -4.03 18.16 8.13
N ARG A 35 -3.48 19.36 8.02
CA ARG A 35 -2.48 19.69 6.98
C ARG A 35 -1.19 18.88 7.14
N ILE A 36 -0.70 18.75 8.37
CA ILE A 36 0.50 17.96 8.67
C ILE A 36 0.25 16.49 8.35
N ALA A 37 -0.86 15.92 8.82
CA ALA A 37 -1.19 14.53 8.57
C ALA A 37 -1.36 14.22 7.07
N LEU A 38 -2.03 15.10 6.31
CA LEU A 38 -2.11 14.97 4.84
C LEU A 38 -0.73 15.04 4.18
N GLY A 39 0.14 15.95 4.62
CA GLY A 39 1.52 16.03 4.14
C GLY A 39 2.33 14.76 4.41
N VAL A 40 2.18 14.18 5.60
CA VAL A 40 2.85 12.92 5.98
C VAL A 40 2.31 11.73 5.19
N ILE A 41 0.99 11.63 5.00
CA ILE A 41 0.36 10.60 4.15
C ILE A 41 0.87 10.73 2.72
N PHE A 42 0.92 11.95 2.18
CA PHE A 42 1.44 12.18 0.83
C PHE A 42 2.91 11.77 0.70
N GLY A 43 3.75 12.15 1.68
CA GLY A 43 5.15 11.74 1.75
C GLY A 43 5.30 10.22 1.78
N PHE A 44 4.48 9.53 2.57
CA PHE A 44 4.45 8.08 2.63
C PHE A 44 4.09 7.45 1.28
N LEU A 45 3.03 7.94 0.61
CA LEU A 45 2.63 7.45 -0.71
C LEU A 45 3.72 7.65 -1.77
N LEU A 46 4.45 8.77 -1.69
CA LEU A 46 5.58 9.05 -2.58
C LEU A 46 6.72 8.07 -2.35
N VAL A 47 7.11 7.83 -1.09
CA VAL A 47 8.17 6.87 -0.74
C VAL A 47 7.79 5.45 -1.15
N ASP A 48 6.56 5.02 -0.88
CA ASP A 48 6.05 3.71 -1.31
C ASP A 48 6.02 3.59 -2.84
N GLY A 49 5.60 4.65 -3.53
CA GLY A 49 5.63 4.72 -5.00
C GLY A 49 7.04 4.56 -5.56
N LEU A 50 8.04 5.25 -4.98
CA LEU A 50 9.45 5.11 -5.39
C LEU A 50 10.00 3.71 -5.07
N TRP A 51 9.64 3.14 -3.92
CA TRP A 51 10.09 1.82 -3.52
C TRP A 51 9.50 0.72 -4.43
N THR A 52 8.19 0.75 -4.68
CA THR A 52 7.52 -0.21 -5.57
C THR A 52 7.92 -0.05 -7.04
N TRP A 53 8.40 1.13 -7.43
CA TRP A 53 9.05 1.35 -8.73
C TRP A 53 10.40 0.62 -8.84
N GLN A 54 11.19 0.61 -7.75
CA GLN A 54 12.45 -0.14 -7.68
C GLN A 54 12.24 -1.64 -7.49
N TYR A 55 11.17 -2.06 -6.81
CA TYR A 55 10.77 -3.46 -6.58
C TYR A 55 9.43 -3.79 -7.24
N PRO A 56 9.41 -4.10 -8.55
CA PRO A 56 8.17 -4.20 -9.34
C PRO A 56 7.24 -5.33 -8.90
N TYR A 57 7.74 -6.30 -8.13
CA TYR A 57 6.91 -7.35 -7.52
C TYR A 57 5.75 -6.79 -6.69
N PHE A 58 6.00 -5.69 -5.97
CA PHE A 58 5.05 -5.07 -5.05
C PHE A 58 4.25 -3.94 -5.70
N ASN A 59 4.49 -3.65 -6.98
CA ASN A 59 3.78 -2.60 -7.67
C ASN A 59 2.27 -2.91 -7.74
N ARG A 60 1.48 -2.13 -7.00
CA ARG A 60 0.02 -2.32 -6.88
C ARG A 60 -0.70 -2.25 -8.23
N LEU A 61 -0.35 -1.28 -9.07
CA LEU A 61 -0.96 -1.14 -10.41
C LEU A 61 -0.63 -2.33 -11.31
N GLY A 62 0.62 -2.79 -11.29
CA GLY A 62 1.04 -3.96 -12.08
C GLY A 62 0.42 -5.26 -11.59
N ARG A 63 0.18 -5.38 -10.29
CA ARG A 63 -0.28 -6.62 -9.65
C ARG A 63 -1.79 -6.71 -9.51
N GLN A 64 -2.50 -5.60 -9.38
CA GLN A 64 -3.95 -5.59 -9.15
C GLN A 64 -4.70 -4.87 -10.28
N GLY A 65 -4.05 -3.96 -11.02
CA GLY A 65 -4.71 -3.15 -12.04
C GLY A 65 -5.62 -2.09 -11.42
N ALA A 66 -6.78 -1.84 -12.04
CA ALA A 66 -7.72 -0.81 -11.60
C ALA A 66 -8.26 -1.01 -10.17
N SER A 67 -8.29 -2.24 -9.66
CA SER A 67 -8.71 -2.51 -8.28
C SER A 67 -7.77 -1.92 -7.22
N ALA A 68 -6.50 -1.65 -7.56
CA ALA A 68 -5.60 -0.91 -6.69
C ALA A 68 -6.13 0.50 -6.37
N MET A 69 -6.78 1.15 -7.35
CA MET A 69 -7.38 2.48 -7.15
C MET A 69 -8.63 2.40 -6.28
N ILE A 70 -9.42 1.32 -6.39
CA ILE A 70 -10.60 1.10 -5.55
C ILE A 70 -10.19 1.01 -4.07
N ASN A 71 -9.11 0.32 -3.74
CA ASN A 71 -8.60 0.21 -2.37
C ASN A 71 -8.07 1.55 -1.82
N LEU A 72 -7.38 2.33 -2.66
CA LEU A 72 -6.93 3.68 -2.31
C LEU A 72 -8.12 4.63 -2.08
N VAL A 73 -9.16 4.53 -2.90
CA VAL A 73 -10.39 5.32 -2.74
C VAL A 73 -11.14 4.92 -1.47
N LEU A 74 -11.29 3.62 -1.20
CA LEU A 74 -11.88 3.12 0.05
C LEU A 74 -11.11 3.64 1.27
N PHE A 75 -9.77 3.68 1.19
CA PHE A 75 -8.95 4.26 2.24
C PHE A 75 -9.22 5.76 2.44
N VAL A 76 -9.31 6.54 1.35
CA VAL A 76 -9.67 7.97 1.42
C VAL A 76 -11.07 8.18 2.01
N ILE A 77 -12.03 7.31 1.68
CA ILE A 77 -13.38 7.34 2.25
C ILE A 77 -13.32 7.08 3.76
N ILE A 78 -12.58 6.04 4.20
CA ILE A 78 -12.40 5.74 5.63
C ILE A 78 -11.74 6.92 6.36
N ALA A 79 -10.73 7.55 5.75
CA ALA A 79 -10.10 8.76 6.26
C ALA A 79 -11.09 9.92 6.43
N ALA A 80 -11.93 10.17 5.42
CA ALA A 80 -12.95 11.20 5.47
C ALA A 80 -14.03 10.90 6.53
N PHE A 81 -14.47 9.65 6.65
CA PHE A 81 -15.39 9.21 7.70
C PHE A 81 -14.79 9.40 9.09
N THR A 82 -13.51 9.05 9.26
CA THR A 82 -12.77 9.22 10.52
C THR A 82 -12.74 10.69 10.96
N LEU A 83 -12.47 11.59 10.01
CA LEU A 83 -12.47 13.04 10.23
C LEU A 83 -13.87 13.59 10.51
N ALA A 84 -14.89 13.11 9.80
CA ALA A 84 -16.26 13.62 9.88
C ALA A 84 -17.00 13.18 11.14
N PHE A 85 -16.73 11.96 11.64
CA PHE A 85 -17.46 11.40 12.77
C PHE A 85 -16.79 11.62 14.12
N LYS A 86 -15.57 12.18 14.16
CA LYS A 86 -14.83 12.63 15.35
C LYS A 86 -15.12 11.80 16.61
N GLN A 87 -15.19 10.48 16.45
CA GLN A 87 -15.54 9.60 17.56
C GLN A 87 -14.33 9.55 18.48
N GLU A 88 -14.55 9.84 19.77
CA GLU A 88 -13.56 9.68 20.84
C GLU A 88 -13.30 8.20 21.14
N TRP A 89 -12.96 7.44 20.10
CA TRP A 89 -12.47 6.08 20.30
C TRP A 89 -11.15 6.16 21.05
N SER A 90 -11.02 5.33 22.09
CA SER A 90 -9.76 5.18 22.78
C SER A 90 -8.67 4.69 21.81
N ALA A 91 -7.42 4.96 22.13
CA ALA A 91 -6.28 4.53 21.33
C ALA A 91 -6.28 3.01 21.08
N SER A 92 -6.77 2.21 22.02
CA SER A 92 -6.89 0.76 21.88
C SER A 92 -7.93 0.34 20.83
N VAL A 93 -9.08 1.02 20.79
CA VAL A 93 -10.11 0.78 19.77
C VAL A 93 -9.60 1.19 18.39
N TRP A 94 -8.90 2.34 18.29
CA TRP A 94 -8.25 2.77 17.06
C TRP A 94 -7.21 1.76 16.56
N GLY A 95 -6.33 1.29 17.44
CA GLY A 95 -5.32 0.29 17.11
C GLY A 95 -5.94 -1.02 16.64
N PHE A 96 -6.99 -1.49 17.33
CA PHE A 96 -7.71 -2.72 16.97
C PHE A 96 -8.40 -2.61 15.60
N MET A 97 -9.15 -1.54 15.35
CA MET A 97 -9.84 -1.32 14.08
C MET A 97 -8.85 -1.16 12.92
N SER A 98 -7.75 -0.45 13.14
CA SER A 98 -6.67 -0.29 12.15
C SER A 98 -6.04 -1.64 11.79
N PHE A 99 -5.71 -2.44 12.81
CA PHE A 99 -5.17 -3.79 12.63
C PHE A 99 -6.13 -4.69 11.86
N TRP A 100 -7.41 -4.68 12.22
CA TRP A 100 -8.42 -5.52 11.61
C TRP A 100 -8.65 -5.15 10.14
N LEU A 101 -8.81 -3.86 9.83
CA LEU A 101 -8.98 -3.36 8.47
C LEU A 101 -7.76 -3.65 7.59
N ALA A 102 -6.55 -3.39 8.10
CA ALA A 102 -5.33 -3.68 7.35
C ALA A 102 -5.13 -5.19 7.11
N SER A 103 -5.50 -6.04 8.09
CA SER A 103 -5.42 -7.50 7.96
C SER A 103 -6.35 -8.03 6.88
N ILE A 104 -7.60 -7.55 6.85
CA ILE A 104 -8.58 -7.91 5.82
C ILE A 104 -8.12 -7.38 4.45
N GLY A 105 -7.74 -6.10 4.38
CA GLY A 105 -7.29 -5.47 3.15
C GLY A 105 -6.07 -6.16 2.57
N GLY A 106 -5.07 -6.48 3.39
CA GLY A 106 -3.88 -7.24 2.97
C GLY A 106 -4.23 -8.64 2.48
N THR A 107 -5.16 -9.32 3.14
CA THR A 107 -5.62 -10.66 2.73
C THR A 107 -6.33 -10.62 1.38
N ILE A 108 -7.28 -9.71 1.20
CA ILE A 108 -7.98 -9.48 -0.07
C ILE A 108 -6.96 -9.17 -1.17
N ASP A 109 -5.99 -8.31 -0.87
CA ASP A 109 -4.95 -7.93 -1.81
C ASP A 109 -4.08 -9.09 -2.26
N GLY A 110 -3.78 -10.02 -1.34
CA GLY A 110 -3.08 -11.26 -1.65
C GLY A 110 -3.86 -12.21 -2.57
N TYR A 111 -5.18 -12.22 -2.49
CA TYR A 111 -6.03 -12.98 -3.41
C TYR A 111 -6.20 -12.30 -4.76
N LEU A 112 -6.28 -10.97 -4.78
CA LEU A 112 -6.45 -10.17 -6.01
C LEU A 112 -5.15 -9.98 -6.79
N ALA A 113 -4.00 -10.25 -6.19
CA ALA A 113 -2.70 -10.14 -6.85
C ALA A 113 -2.60 -11.11 -8.05
N ARG A 114 -2.43 -10.54 -9.24
CA ARG A 114 -2.21 -11.29 -10.49
C ARG A 114 -0.89 -12.05 -10.41
N PRO A 115 -0.84 -13.31 -10.89
CA PRO A 115 0.39 -14.09 -10.91
C PRO A 115 1.54 -13.35 -11.61
N THR A 116 2.75 -13.48 -11.07
CA THR A 116 3.97 -12.91 -11.68
C THR A 116 5.12 -13.89 -11.65
N LYS A 117 6.02 -13.77 -12.63
CA LYS A 117 7.31 -14.48 -12.66
C LYS A 117 8.44 -13.67 -12.01
N ILE A 118 8.17 -12.42 -11.65
CA ILE A 118 9.11 -11.56 -10.95
C ILE A 118 9.26 -12.09 -9.51
N LEU A 119 10.48 -12.16 -9.00
CA LEU A 119 10.74 -12.53 -7.62
C LEU A 119 10.66 -11.27 -6.73
N ALA A 120 10.26 -11.44 -5.47
CA ALA A 120 10.16 -10.32 -4.52
C ALA A 120 11.48 -9.57 -4.31
N SER A 121 12.62 -10.24 -4.49
CA SER A 121 13.96 -9.66 -4.38
C SER A 121 14.46 -9.00 -5.66
N GLN A 122 13.78 -9.20 -6.80
CA GLN A 122 14.24 -8.66 -8.07
C GLN A 122 13.93 -7.18 -8.17
N THR A 123 14.99 -6.41 -8.38
CA THR A 123 14.90 -4.99 -8.64
C THR A 123 14.59 -4.72 -10.11
N ARG A 124 14.20 -3.48 -10.41
CA ARG A 124 14.03 -3.03 -11.80
C ARG A 124 15.33 -3.14 -12.62
N GLY A 125 16.48 -2.94 -11.99
CA GLY A 125 17.80 -3.13 -12.62
C GLY A 125 18.04 -4.57 -13.03
N ASP A 126 17.71 -5.53 -12.17
CA ASP A 126 17.85 -6.97 -12.46
C ASP A 126 16.98 -7.39 -13.63
N LEU A 127 15.75 -6.86 -13.70
CA LEU A 127 14.83 -7.15 -14.80
C LEU A 127 15.31 -6.58 -16.14
N ARG A 128 15.92 -5.38 -16.13
CA ARG A 128 16.54 -4.78 -17.33
C ARG A 128 17.71 -5.63 -17.81
N LYS A 129 18.63 -5.97 -16.92
CA LYS A 129 19.77 -6.83 -17.24
C LYS A 129 19.33 -8.19 -17.79
N LYS A 130 18.29 -8.79 -17.21
CA LYS A 130 17.70 -10.03 -17.71
C LYS A 130 17.13 -9.87 -19.13
N ALA A 131 16.45 -8.76 -19.41
CA ALA A 131 15.90 -8.48 -20.74
C ALA A 131 17.01 -8.29 -21.78
N GLU A 132 18.09 -7.58 -21.44
CA GLU A 132 19.27 -7.39 -22.30
C GLU A 132 19.94 -8.72 -22.66
N ILE A 133 20.15 -9.60 -21.66
CA ILE A 133 20.73 -10.93 -21.90
C ILE A 133 19.85 -11.74 -22.86
N LEU A 134 18.53 -11.78 -22.64
CA LEU A 134 17.61 -12.51 -23.50
C LEU A 134 17.62 -12.00 -24.95
N GLN A 135 17.70 -10.68 -25.13
CA GLN A 135 17.76 -10.06 -26.46
C GLN A 135 19.07 -10.35 -27.19
N ASN A 136 20.19 -10.39 -26.47
CA ASN A 136 21.49 -10.71 -27.06
C ASN A 136 21.58 -12.21 -27.41
N SER A 137 21.05 -13.09 -26.55
CA SER A 137 21.01 -14.53 -26.82
C SER A 137 20.08 -14.90 -27.97
N SER A 138 19.02 -14.13 -28.25
CA SER A 138 18.14 -14.39 -29.41
C SER A 138 18.68 -13.90 -30.74
N ARG A 139 19.79 -13.15 -30.73
CA ARG A 139 20.48 -12.62 -31.93
C ARG A 139 21.64 -13.51 -32.38
N LEU A 140 22.07 -14.44 -31.53
CA LEU A 140 23.06 -15.49 -31.82
C LEU A 140 22.34 -16.73 -32.35
#